data_AF-A0A2A3GD23-F1
#
_entry.id   AF-A0A2A3GD23-F1
#
_cell.length_a   1.000
_cell.length_b   1.000
_cell.length_c   1.000
_cell.angle_alpha   90.00
_cell.angle_beta   90.00
_cell.angle_gamma   90.00
#
_symmetry.space_group_name_H-M   'P 1'
#
loop_
_entity.id
_entity.type
_entity.pdbx_description
1 polymer ?
#
loop_
_entity_poly.entity_id
_entity_poly.type
_entity_poly.pdbx_seq_one_letter_code
_entity_poly.pdbx_strand_id
1 'polypeptide(L)'
;MTDMLTHTSEQDAFPTTNNRIRLAVREVRETAFRALYAAGVSSGEAAAAADTVTAMQLHARTGIDTLLETLDRLDSTSSPAGVSLSRNSAVDIVDHSPRSGLLSGPLAVDLALSQSRPVLLSRIDDHEAVDWYALRAASRSGTTLWLVTLDDRGRHTSATVVTAAGDMHRDVAVTTALEPDVTIHDEYGGGTLVLTAPHATDASRPVHTAVERETRYRHAVSYGVFVDTAKWSRAYALGRRFLVPEANHD
;
A
#
# COMPACT_ATOMS: atom_id res chain seq x y z
N MET A 1 -26.35 60.93 33.93
CA MET A 1 -27.13 60.10 32.99
C MET A 1 -26.14 59.14 32.38
N THR A 2 -26.12 57.93 32.92
CA THR A 2 -25.12 56.89 32.73
C THR A 2 -25.46 56.16 31.44
N ASP A 3 -24.53 56.11 30.49
CA ASP A 3 -24.62 55.12 29.41
C ASP A 3 -23.35 54.27 29.43
N MET A 4 -23.59 53.01 29.72
CA MET A 4 -22.62 51.99 30.05
C MET A 4 -22.49 51.14 28.80
N LEU A 5 -21.47 51.40 27.99
CA LEU A 5 -21.16 50.61 26.81
C LEU A 5 -20.70 49.21 27.25
N THR A 6 -21.63 48.27 27.21
CA THR A 6 -21.36 46.83 27.23
C THR A 6 -20.42 46.47 26.09
N HIS A 7 -19.19 46.09 26.43
CA HIS A 7 -18.30 45.38 25.53
C HIS A 7 -18.89 43.98 25.29
N THR A 8 -19.67 43.83 24.22
CA THR A 8 -20.00 42.52 23.68
C THR A 8 -18.71 41.97 23.08
N SER A 9 -18.02 41.11 23.82
CA SER A 9 -16.89 40.35 23.31
C SER A 9 -17.43 39.48 22.18
N GLU A 10 -17.12 39.85 20.94
CA GLU A 10 -17.19 38.95 19.80
C GLU A 10 -16.30 37.75 20.14
N GLN A 11 -16.93 36.66 20.59
CA GLN A 11 -16.35 35.35 20.50
C GLN A 11 -16.24 35.05 19.02
N ASP A 12 -15.11 35.46 18.44
CA ASP A 12 -14.58 34.87 17.23
C ASP A 12 -14.60 33.37 17.43
N ALA A 13 -15.57 32.72 16.80
CA ALA A 13 -15.62 31.29 16.64
C ALA A 13 -14.39 30.91 15.79
N PHE A 14 -13.27 30.62 16.45
CA PHE A 14 -12.11 30.03 15.80
C PHE A 14 -12.57 28.77 15.06
N PRO A 15 -12.40 28.69 13.72
CA PRO A 15 -12.71 27.47 13.00
C PRO A 15 -11.76 26.36 13.50
N THR A 16 -12.35 25.19 13.75
CA THR A 16 -11.74 23.97 14.30
C THR A 16 -10.29 23.75 13.89
N THR A 17 -9.45 23.52 14.90
CA THR A 17 -8.05 23.06 14.84
C THR A 17 -7.77 22.11 13.67
N ASN A 18 -6.91 22.54 12.75
CA ASN A 18 -6.37 21.69 11.69
C ASN A 18 -5.58 20.52 12.32
N ASN A 19 -6.19 19.34 12.45
CA ASN A 19 -5.58 18.13 13.04
C ASN A 19 -4.48 17.51 12.15
N ARG A 20 -3.86 18.29 11.25
CA ARG A 20 -2.90 17.82 10.26
C ARG A 20 -1.53 18.44 10.48
N ILE A 21 -0.50 17.63 10.39
CA ILE A 21 0.91 18.03 10.42
C ILE A 21 1.49 18.01 9.01
N ARG A 22 2.38 18.96 8.73
CA ARG A 22 3.13 19.02 7.48
C ARG A 22 4.50 18.37 7.67
N LEU A 23 4.82 17.40 6.81
CA LEU A 23 6.01 16.57 6.90
C LEU A 23 6.80 16.59 5.59
N ALA A 24 8.11 16.39 5.67
CA ALA A 24 8.90 16.16 4.47
C ALA A 24 8.61 14.75 3.91
N VAL A 25 8.66 14.58 2.58
CA VAL A 25 8.50 13.26 1.94
C VAL A 25 9.50 12.25 2.50
N ARG A 26 10.74 12.69 2.74
CA ARG A 26 11.79 11.86 3.36
C ARG A 26 11.43 11.41 4.77
N GLU A 27 10.75 12.25 5.54
CA GLU A 27 10.38 11.95 6.93
C GLU A 27 9.32 10.86 6.97
N VAL A 28 8.32 10.92 6.09
CA VAL A 28 7.32 9.85 5.92
C VAL A 28 8.00 8.52 5.63
N ARG A 29 8.91 8.49 4.65
CA ARG A 29 9.65 7.30 4.26
C ARG A 29 10.50 6.73 5.40
N GLU A 30 11.28 7.59 6.05
CA GLU A 30 12.19 7.18 7.12
C GLU A 30 11.43 6.62 8.32
N THR A 31 10.33 7.27 8.73
CA THR A 31 9.50 6.79 9.83
C THR A 31 8.86 5.44 9.48
N ALA A 32 8.35 5.27 8.25
CA ALA A 32 7.80 3.98 7.80
C ALA A 32 8.85 2.86 7.85
N PHE A 33 10.06 3.12 7.33
CA PHE A 33 11.17 2.18 7.37
C PHE A 33 11.51 1.77 8.82
N ARG A 34 11.71 2.75 9.70
CA ARG A 34 12.08 2.49 11.10
C ARG A 34 11.01 1.73 11.85
N ALA A 35 9.73 2.06 11.64
CA ALA A 35 8.63 1.39 12.31
C ALA A 35 8.55 -0.08 11.91
N LEU A 36 8.65 -0.38 10.61
CA LEU A 36 8.65 -1.77 10.12
C LEU A 36 9.88 -2.55 10.60
N TYR A 37 11.06 -1.94 10.54
CA TYR A 37 12.28 -2.60 11.01
C TYR A 37 12.25 -2.85 12.52
N ALA A 38 11.74 -1.90 13.31
CA ALA A 38 11.55 -2.08 14.75
C ALA A 38 10.53 -3.19 15.07
N ALA A 39 9.57 -3.44 14.19
CA ALA A 39 8.64 -4.55 14.26
C ALA A 39 9.23 -5.89 13.75
N GLY A 40 10.54 -5.95 13.47
CA GLY A 40 11.24 -7.18 13.08
C GLY A 40 11.20 -7.51 11.60
N VAL A 41 10.67 -6.64 10.75
CA VAL A 41 10.72 -6.81 9.28
C VAL A 41 12.16 -6.67 8.78
N SER A 42 12.55 -7.48 7.80
CA SER A 42 13.91 -7.40 7.23
C SER A 42 14.17 -6.02 6.60
N SER A 43 15.44 -5.59 6.56
CA SER A 43 15.78 -4.27 6.00
C SER A 43 15.37 -4.11 4.53
N GLY A 44 15.44 -5.18 3.74
CA GLY A 44 15.02 -5.17 2.34
C GLY A 44 13.51 -4.97 2.20
N GLU A 45 12.73 -5.76 2.93
CA GLU A 45 11.26 -5.66 2.93
C GLU A 45 10.79 -4.31 3.49
N ALA A 46 11.38 -3.86 4.60
CA ALA A 46 11.08 -2.57 5.20
C ALA A 46 11.38 -1.41 4.24
N ALA A 47 12.46 -1.48 3.46
CA ALA A 47 12.79 -0.46 2.46
C ALA A 47 11.78 -0.42 1.32
N ALA A 48 11.40 -1.59 0.78
CA ALA A 48 10.38 -1.69 -0.27
C ALA A 48 9.02 -1.18 0.21
N ALA A 49 8.59 -1.61 1.39
CA ALA A 49 7.34 -1.19 2.02
C ALA A 49 7.34 0.32 2.33
N ALA A 50 8.43 0.89 2.83
CA ALA A 50 8.53 2.33 3.09
C ALA A 50 8.39 3.17 1.81
N ASP A 51 8.97 2.71 0.70
CA ASP A 51 8.79 3.35 -0.60
C ASP A 51 7.32 3.29 -1.06
N THR A 52 6.65 2.14 -0.89
CA THR A 52 5.23 1.94 -1.19
C THR A 52 4.34 2.85 -0.32
N VAL A 53 4.54 2.86 1.00
CA VAL A 53 3.84 3.75 1.95
C VAL A 53 3.99 5.21 1.54
N THR A 54 5.18 5.62 1.13
CA THR A 54 5.44 6.99 0.68
C THR A 54 4.66 7.33 -0.57
N ALA A 55 4.64 6.44 -1.57
CA ALA A 55 3.86 6.61 -2.79
C ALA A 55 2.35 6.69 -2.51
N MET A 56 1.84 5.78 -1.68
CA MET A 56 0.46 5.77 -1.22
C MET A 56 0.10 7.07 -0.50
N GLN A 57 0.93 7.51 0.44
CA GLN A 57 0.66 8.72 1.21
C GLN A 57 0.65 9.97 0.31
N LEU A 58 1.55 10.01 -0.68
CA LEU A 58 1.67 11.13 -1.61
C LEU A 58 0.49 11.21 -2.58
N HIS A 59 0.01 10.08 -3.07
CA HIS A 59 -0.92 10.05 -4.20
C HIS A 59 -2.35 9.63 -3.84
N ALA A 60 -2.53 8.80 -2.82
CA ALA A 60 -3.83 8.30 -2.34
C ALA A 60 -4.16 8.78 -0.91
N ARG A 61 -3.17 9.27 -0.15
CA ARG A 61 -3.27 9.69 1.26
C ARG A 61 -3.59 8.56 2.24
N THR A 62 -3.40 7.31 1.84
CA THR A 62 -3.68 6.09 2.63
C THR A 62 -2.43 5.43 3.21
N GLY A 63 -1.22 5.87 2.83
CA GLY A 63 0.01 5.17 3.15
C GLY A 63 0.30 4.99 4.65
N ILE A 64 0.07 6.03 5.47
CA ILE A 64 0.26 5.92 6.92
C ILE A 64 -0.78 4.99 7.57
N ASP A 65 -2.00 4.95 7.04
CA ASP A 65 -3.03 4.03 7.53
C ASP A 65 -2.63 2.58 7.24
N THR A 66 -2.24 2.29 6.01
CA THR A 66 -1.76 0.98 5.60
C THR A 66 -0.51 0.53 6.38
N LEU A 67 0.39 1.46 6.70
CA LEU A 67 1.53 1.19 7.58
C LEU A 67 1.07 0.75 8.97
N LEU A 68 0.19 1.53 9.60
CA LEU A 68 -0.29 1.26 10.95
C LEU A 68 -1.08 -0.06 11.02
N GLU A 69 -1.94 -0.33 10.04
CA GLU A 69 -2.65 -1.60 9.93
C GLU A 69 -1.69 -2.79 9.77
N THR A 70 -0.61 -2.62 9.00
CA THR A 70 0.41 -3.67 8.84
C THR A 70 1.16 -3.91 10.15
N LEU A 71 1.53 -2.86 10.88
CA LEU A 71 2.19 -2.96 12.18
C LEU A 71 1.27 -3.62 13.22
N ASP A 72 -0.01 -3.29 13.23
CA ASP A 72 -0.99 -3.90 14.13
C ASP A 72 -1.14 -5.40 13.88
N ARG A 73 -1.07 -5.83 12.61
CA ARG A 73 -1.06 -7.26 12.26
C ARG A 73 0.24 -7.95 12.70
N LEU A 74 1.39 -7.30 12.55
CA LEU A 74 2.69 -7.83 13.01
C LEU A 74 2.69 -8.04 14.53
N ASP A 75 2.20 -7.06 15.29
CA ASP A 75 2.10 -7.13 16.75
C ASP A 75 1.09 -8.20 17.21
N SER A 76 0.03 -8.44 16.43
CA SER A 76 -1.03 -9.40 16.76
C SER A 76 -0.68 -10.86 16.40
N THR A 77 0.33 -11.09 15.56
CA THR A 77 0.71 -12.45 15.15
C THR A 77 1.66 -13.09 16.16
N SER A 78 1.24 -14.23 16.73
CA SER A 78 2.09 -15.05 17.59
C SER A 78 3.08 -15.93 16.82
N SER A 79 2.89 -16.08 15.52
CA SER A 79 3.77 -16.84 14.63
C SER A 79 4.89 -15.94 14.09
N PRO A 80 6.13 -16.47 13.93
CA PRO A 80 7.20 -15.73 13.30
C PRO A 80 6.77 -15.21 11.92
N ALA A 81 7.20 -14.00 11.58
CA ALA A 81 7.03 -13.50 10.23
C ALA A 81 7.73 -14.45 9.25
N GLY A 82 7.04 -14.81 8.18
CA GLY A 82 7.55 -15.83 7.26
C GLY A 82 6.80 -15.84 5.94
N VAL A 83 7.53 -16.22 4.90
CA VAL A 83 7.03 -16.34 3.53
C VAL A 83 7.07 -17.81 3.12
N SER A 84 5.97 -18.28 2.53
CA SER A 84 5.94 -19.57 1.85
C SER A 84 5.51 -19.39 0.39
N LEU A 85 6.15 -20.17 -0.47
CA LEU A 85 5.81 -20.29 -1.89
C LEU A 85 5.34 -21.72 -2.14
N SER A 86 4.08 -21.90 -2.50
CA SER A 86 3.60 -23.16 -3.08
C SER A 86 3.39 -22.98 -4.58
N ARG A 87 3.52 -24.06 -5.35
CA ARG A 87 3.37 -24.02 -6.81
C ARG A 87 2.24 -24.95 -7.23
N ASN A 88 1.29 -24.38 -7.95
CA ASN A 88 0.28 -25.11 -8.70
C ASN A 88 0.72 -25.17 -10.19
N SER A 89 0.12 -26.06 -10.97
CA SER A 89 0.34 -26.18 -12.41
C SER A 89 0.11 -24.86 -13.15
N ALA A 90 -0.91 -24.09 -12.75
CA ALA A 90 -1.29 -22.83 -13.39
C ALA A 90 -0.72 -21.57 -12.71
N VAL A 91 -0.57 -21.57 -11.37
CA VAL A 91 -0.21 -20.38 -10.58
C VAL A 91 0.82 -20.69 -9.51
N ASP A 92 1.65 -19.71 -9.19
CA ASP A 92 2.44 -19.71 -7.97
C ASP A 92 1.64 -19.04 -6.85
N ILE A 93 1.72 -19.54 -5.61
CA ILE A 93 0.95 -19.01 -4.48
C ILE A 93 1.94 -18.53 -3.43
N VAL A 94 1.84 -17.26 -3.09
CA VAL A 94 2.65 -16.59 -2.07
C VAL A 94 1.78 -16.32 -0.86
N ASP A 95 2.14 -16.96 0.25
CA ASP A 95 1.58 -16.67 1.57
C ASP A 95 2.64 -15.97 2.42
N HIS A 96 2.22 -14.93 3.12
CA HIS A 96 3.06 -14.19 4.07
C HIS A 96 2.32 -14.13 5.41
N SER A 97 3.03 -14.40 6.51
CA SER A 97 2.57 -14.16 7.87
C SER A 97 3.29 -12.93 8.44
N PRO A 98 2.57 -11.89 8.93
CA PRO A 98 1.14 -11.66 8.77
C PRO A 98 0.76 -11.41 7.31
N ARG A 99 -0.53 -11.60 6.99
CA ARG A 99 -1.06 -11.24 5.69
C ARG A 99 -1.12 -9.72 5.55
N SER A 100 -0.25 -9.19 4.70
CA SER A 100 -0.25 -7.78 4.35
C SER A 100 0.22 -7.62 2.91
N GLY A 101 -0.60 -7.00 2.06
CA GLY A 101 -0.21 -6.65 0.70
C GLY A 101 1.00 -5.72 0.65
N LEU A 102 1.26 -4.97 1.73
CA LEU A 102 2.45 -4.13 1.86
C LEU A 102 3.75 -4.94 1.95
N LEU A 103 3.70 -6.12 2.59
CA LEU A 103 4.87 -6.99 2.79
C LEU A 103 4.98 -8.06 1.69
N SER A 104 3.87 -8.69 1.31
CA SER A 104 3.87 -9.76 0.32
C SER A 104 3.80 -9.27 -1.12
N GLY A 105 3.25 -8.08 -1.36
CA GLY A 105 3.10 -7.49 -2.69
C GLY A 105 4.39 -7.43 -3.51
N PRO A 106 5.51 -6.93 -2.95
CA PRO A 106 6.78 -6.91 -3.63
C PRO A 106 7.22 -8.28 -4.18
N LEU A 107 7.13 -9.32 -3.34
CA LEU A 107 7.52 -10.67 -3.72
C LEU A 107 6.63 -11.23 -4.82
N ALA A 108 5.31 -11.06 -4.74
CA ALA A 108 4.40 -11.55 -5.76
C ALA A 108 4.59 -10.83 -7.10
N VAL A 109 4.77 -9.51 -7.08
CA VAL A 109 5.01 -8.72 -8.30
C VAL A 109 6.34 -9.09 -8.96
N ASP A 110 7.41 -9.17 -8.18
CA ASP A 110 8.73 -9.51 -8.72
C ASP A 110 8.78 -10.96 -9.24
N LEU A 111 8.08 -11.88 -8.57
CA LEU A 111 7.94 -13.27 -9.02
C LEU A 111 7.13 -13.35 -10.34
N ALA A 112 6.01 -12.65 -10.43
CA ALA A 112 5.19 -12.61 -11.64
C ALA A 112 5.97 -12.02 -12.83
N LEU A 113 6.73 -10.94 -12.60
CA LEU A 113 7.58 -10.33 -13.63
C LEU A 113 8.74 -11.25 -14.06
N SER A 114 9.41 -11.88 -13.10
CA SER A 114 10.61 -12.69 -13.38
C SER A 114 10.28 -14.02 -14.07
N GLN A 115 9.17 -14.65 -13.69
CA GLN A 115 8.77 -15.95 -14.25
C GLN A 115 7.78 -15.83 -15.41
N SER A 116 7.16 -14.66 -15.61
CA SER A 116 6.01 -14.49 -16.50
C SER A 116 4.91 -15.53 -16.24
N ARG A 117 4.72 -15.88 -14.96
CA ARG A 117 3.66 -16.78 -14.48
C ARG A 117 2.77 -16.03 -13.51
N PRO A 118 1.44 -16.30 -13.49
CA PRO A 118 0.56 -15.69 -12.51
C PRO A 118 0.93 -16.08 -11.08
N VAL A 119 0.80 -15.13 -10.17
CA VAL A 119 1.10 -15.30 -8.74
C VAL A 119 -0.11 -14.88 -7.91
N LEU A 120 -0.61 -15.77 -7.06
CA LEU A 120 -1.70 -15.51 -6.13
C LEU A 120 -1.17 -15.11 -4.76
N LEU A 121 -1.56 -13.93 -4.29
CA LEU A 121 -1.48 -13.52 -2.89
C LEU A 121 -2.74 -13.98 -2.17
N SER A 122 -2.66 -15.10 -1.44
CA SER A 122 -3.86 -15.68 -0.83
C SER A 122 -4.39 -14.83 0.34
N ARG A 123 -5.71 -14.70 0.37
CA ARG A 123 -6.51 -13.94 1.36
C ARG A 123 -6.06 -12.50 1.57
N ILE A 124 -5.60 -11.88 0.48
CA ILE A 124 -5.36 -10.44 0.37
C ILE A 124 -6.30 -9.95 -0.72
N ASP A 125 -7.43 -9.41 -0.33
CA ASP A 125 -8.51 -8.91 -1.20
C ASP A 125 -8.37 -7.41 -1.47
N ASP A 126 -7.93 -6.63 -0.48
CA ASP A 126 -7.48 -5.25 -0.68
C ASP A 126 -6.00 -5.22 -1.10
N HIS A 127 -5.79 -4.92 -2.38
CA HIS A 127 -4.48 -4.87 -3.01
C HIS A 127 -3.98 -3.46 -3.29
N GLU A 128 -4.50 -2.40 -2.64
CA GLU A 128 -4.01 -1.05 -2.92
C GLU A 128 -2.48 -0.93 -2.72
N ALA A 129 -1.93 -1.50 -1.65
CA ALA A 129 -0.48 -1.50 -1.43
C ALA A 129 0.28 -2.23 -2.55
N VAL A 130 -0.29 -3.33 -3.06
CA VAL A 130 0.28 -4.11 -4.16
C VAL A 130 0.22 -3.32 -5.46
N ASP A 131 -0.88 -2.59 -5.73
CA ASP A 131 -1.03 -1.72 -6.91
C ASP A 131 0.09 -0.68 -6.97
N TRP A 132 0.40 -0.05 -5.84
CA TRP A 132 1.43 1.00 -5.77
C TRP A 132 2.84 0.46 -5.99
N TYR A 133 3.14 -0.72 -5.44
CA TYR A 133 4.40 -1.39 -5.75
C TYR A 133 4.46 -1.80 -7.23
N ALA A 134 3.40 -2.45 -7.72
CA ALA A 134 3.28 -2.92 -9.09
C ALA A 134 3.43 -1.79 -10.12
N LEU A 135 2.87 -0.60 -9.84
CA LEU A 135 3.00 0.56 -10.72
C LEU A 135 4.47 0.97 -10.93
N ARG A 136 5.27 0.96 -9.86
CA ARG A 136 6.71 1.22 -9.95
C ARG A 136 7.44 0.10 -10.67
N ALA A 137 7.08 -1.15 -10.39
CA ALA A 137 7.71 -2.31 -10.99
C ALA A 137 7.43 -2.37 -12.51
N ALA A 138 6.19 -2.17 -12.94
CA ALA A 138 5.76 -2.09 -14.34
C ALA A 138 6.52 -1.01 -15.12
N SER A 139 6.64 0.20 -14.54
CA SER A 139 7.39 1.29 -15.16
C SER A 139 8.88 0.97 -15.34
N ARG A 140 9.47 0.19 -14.42
CA ARG A 140 10.88 -0.22 -14.47
C ARG A 140 11.14 -1.39 -15.43
N SER A 141 10.22 -2.34 -15.47
CA SER A 141 10.35 -3.55 -16.30
C SER A 141 9.91 -3.32 -17.74
N GLY A 142 9.10 -2.30 -18.01
CA GLY A 142 8.47 -2.09 -19.31
C GLY A 142 7.29 -3.04 -19.56
N THR A 143 6.81 -3.73 -18.52
CA THR A 143 5.76 -4.75 -18.61
C THR A 143 4.48 -4.26 -17.94
N THR A 144 3.33 -4.49 -18.60
CA THR A 144 2.01 -4.22 -17.99
C THR A 144 1.66 -5.35 -17.03
N LEU A 145 1.21 -4.97 -15.83
CA LEU A 145 0.75 -5.90 -14.80
C LEU A 145 -0.75 -5.72 -14.56
N TRP A 146 -1.42 -6.84 -14.35
CA TRP A 146 -2.79 -6.92 -13.90
C TRP A 146 -2.80 -7.45 -12.47
N LEU A 147 -3.55 -6.79 -11.60
CA LEU A 147 -3.86 -7.23 -10.25
C LEU A 147 -5.35 -7.49 -10.21
N VAL A 148 -5.74 -8.73 -9.98
CA VAL A 148 -7.12 -9.19 -10.08
C VAL A 148 -7.57 -9.75 -8.75
N THR A 149 -8.63 -9.18 -8.18
CA THR A 149 -9.25 -9.69 -6.96
C THR A 149 -10.10 -10.91 -7.30
N LEU A 150 -9.88 -12.01 -6.57
CA LEU A 150 -10.63 -13.26 -6.64
C LEU A 150 -11.44 -13.45 -5.36
N ASP A 151 -12.73 -13.79 -5.50
CA ASP A 151 -13.53 -14.29 -4.38
C ASP A 151 -13.09 -15.72 -3.97
N ASP A 152 -13.65 -16.24 -2.87
CA ASP A 152 -13.34 -17.59 -2.38
C ASP A 152 -13.70 -18.72 -3.36
N ARG A 153 -14.46 -18.42 -4.42
CA ARG A 153 -14.79 -19.36 -5.48
C ARG A 153 -13.88 -19.20 -6.71
N GLY A 154 -12.84 -18.36 -6.61
CA GLY A 154 -11.93 -18.05 -7.71
C GLY A 154 -12.51 -17.11 -8.76
N ARG A 155 -13.68 -16.49 -8.51
CA ARG A 155 -14.29 -15.58 -9.48
C ARG A 155 -13.72 -14.18 -9.32
N HIS A 156 -13.44 -13.55 -10.45
CA HIS A 156 -12.98 -12.17 -10.49
C HIS A 156 -14.07 -11.21 -9.98
N THR A 157 -13.69 -10.31 -9.08
CA THR A 157 -14.59 -9.25 -8.56
C THR A 157 -14.18 -7.86 -9.03
N SER A 158 -12.88 -7.63 -9.19
CA SER A 158 -12.31 -6.36 -9.68
C SER A 158 -10.92 -6.59 -10.24
N ALA A 159 -10.42 -5.64 -11.05
CA ALA A 159 -9.03 -5.62 -11.47
C ALA A 159 -8.45 -4.21 -11.55
N THR A 160 -7.19 -4.09 -11.15
CA THR A 160 -6.32 -2.95 -11.42
C THR A 160 -5.33 -3.32 -12.52
N VAL A 161 -5.12 -2.42 -13.47
CA VAL A 161 -4.08 -2.54 -14.50
C VAL A 161 -3.08 -1.43 -14.33
N VAL A 162 -1.79 -1.78 -14.21
CA VAL A 162 -0.68 -0.84 -14.17
C VAL A 162 0.19 -1.00 -15.41
N THR A 163 0.34 0.08 -16.18
CA THR A 163 1.00 0.05 -17.48
C THR A 163 2.49 0.37 -17.37
N ALA A 164 3.24 -0.03 -18.39
CA ALA A 164 4.65 0.33 -18.55
C ALA A 164 4.88 1.86 -18.63
N ALA A 165 3.88 2.62 -19.08
CA ALA A 165 3.91 4.08 -19.12
C ALA A 165 3.76 4.72 -17.72
N GLY A 166 3.45 3.91 -16.69
CA GLY A 166 3.26 4.36 -15.33
C GLY A 166 1.87 4.91 -15.05
N ASP A 167 0.87 4.45 -15.82
CA ASP A 167 -0.54 4.72 -15.62
C ASP A 167 -1.22 3.57 -14.86
N MET A 168 -2.18 3.90 -14.00
CA MET A 168 -2.99 2.97 -13.23
C MET A 168 -4.46 3.11 -13.62
N HIS A 169 -5.11 1.99 -13.93
CA HIS A 169 -6.52 1.88 -14.24
C HIS A 169 -7.18 0.96 -13.21
N ARG A 170 -8.34 1.33 -12.69
CA ARG A 170 -9.12 0.52 -11.73
C ARG A 170 -10.44 0.09 -12.36
N ASP A 171 -11.05 -0.91 -11.74
CA ASP A 171 -12.35 -1.49 -12.14
C ASP A 171 -12.37 -1.94 -13.61
N VAL A 172 -11.25 -2.49 -14.07
CA VAL A 172 -11.11 -2.98 -15.44
C VAL A 172 -11.81 -4.34 -15.57
N ALA A 173 -12.61 -4.51 -16.61
CA ALA A 173 -13.24 -5.79 -16.89
C ALA A 173 -12.17 -6.83 -17.26
N VAL A 174 -12.16 -7.95 -16.55
CA VAL A 174 -11.28 -9.08 -16.85
C VAL A 174 -11.91 -9.88 -17.99
N THR A 175 -11.17 -10.04 -19.09
CA THR A 175 -11.62 -10.86 -20.22
C THR A 175 -11.30 -12.32 -19.97
N THR A 176 -12.13 -13.25 -20.46
CA THR A 176 -11.92 -14.70 -20.34
C THR A 176 -10.57 -15.19 -20.88
N ALA A 177 -9.97 -14.47 -21.84
CA ALA A 177 -8.63 -14.76 -22.37
C ALA A 177 -7.49 -14.54 -21.35
N LEU A 178 -7.77 -13.84 -20.24
CA LEU A 178 -6.84 -13.59 -19.14
C LEU A 178 -7.10 -14.50 -17.95
N GLU A 179 -8.12 -15.35 -18.00
CA GLU A 179 -8.45 -16.31 -16.95
C GLU A 179 -7.37 -17.39 -16.91
N PRO A 180 -6.53 -17.44 -15.87
CA PRO A 180 -5.75 -18.64 -15.64
C PRO A 180 -6.73 -19.72 -15.16
N ASP A 181 -6.47 -20.99 -15.47
CA ASP A 181 -7.24 -22.12 -14.95
C ASP A 181 -6.91 -22.32 -13.46
N VAL A 182 -7.31 -21.34 -12.65
CA VAL A 182 -7.07 -21.31 -11.21
C VAL A 182 -8.21 -22.03 -10.54
N THR A 183 -8.05 -23.34 -10.35
CA THR A 183 -8.85 -24.02 -9.33
C THR A 183 -8.33 -23.57 -7.96
N ILE A 184 -8.99 -22.59 -7.34
CA ILE A 184 -8.71 -22.23 -5.95
C ILE A 184 -9.23 -23.40 -5.10
N HIS A 185 -8.29 -24.16 -4.52
CA HIS A 185 -8.63 -25.12 -3.49
C HIS A 185 -9.05 -24.38 -2.21
N ASP A 186 -10.03 -24.91 -1.49
CA ASP A 186 -10.57 -24.34 -0.24
C ASP A 186 -9.48 -23.94 0.78
N GLU A 187 -8.30 -24.56 0.71
CA GLU A 187 -7.17 -24.26 1.58
C GLU A 187 -6.56 -22.85 1.36
N TYR A 188 -6.51 -22.36 0.13
CA TYR A 188 -5.91 -21.06 -0.20
C TYR A 188 -6.94 -19.92 -0.10
N GLY A 189 -8.19 -20.15 -0.50
CA GLY A 189 -9.24 -19.13 -0.53
C GLY A 189 -9.01 -18.04 -1.59
N GLY A 190 -9.88 -17.02 -1.61
CA GLY A 190 -9.77 -15.87 -2.52
C GLY A 190 -8.51 -15.03 -2.27
N GLY A 191 -8.30 -13.98 -3.06
CA GLY A 191 -7.12 -13.12 -2.88
C GLY A 191 -6.79 -12.26 -4.10
N THR A 192 -5.53 -11.87 -4.23
CA THR A 192 -5.07 -11.02 -5.33
C THR A 192 -4.15 -11.80 -6.26
N LEU A 193 -4.60 -11.98 -7.49
CA LEU A 193 -3.82 -12.58 -8.56
C LEU A 193 -3.05 -11.50 -9.31
N VAL A 194 -1.72 -11.62 -9.33
CA VAL A 194 -0.81 -10.75 -10.08
C VAL A 194 -0.35 -11.50 -11.34
N LEU A 195 -0.53 -10.90 -12.51
CA LEU A 195 -0.12 -11.50 -13.78
C LEU A 195 0.36 -10.45 -14.79
N THR A 196 1.19 -10.88 -15.73
CA THR A 196 1.65 -10.05 -16.85
C THR A 196 0.73 -10.27 -18.03
N ALA A 197 0.19 -9.19 -18.59
CA ALA A 197 -0.64 -9.26 -19.80
C ALA A 197 -0.68 -7.92 -20.54
N PRO A 198 -0.93 -7.93 -21.87
CA PRO A 198 -1.11 -6.69 -22.63
C PRO A 198 -2.21 -5.80 -22.03
N HIS A 199 -2.05 -4.49 -22.17
CA HIS A 199 -3.10 -3.54 -21.81
C HIS A 199 -4.23 -3.62 -22.85
N ALA A 200 -5.48 -3.73 -22.38
CA ALA A 200 -6.64 -3.73 -23.26
C ALA A 200 -6.84 -2.34 -23.88
N THR A 201 -7.10 -2.27 -25.20
CA THR A 201 -7.27 -1.02 -25.94
C THR A 201 -8.50 -0.21 -25.54
N ASP A 202 -9.50 -0.83 -24.92
CA ASP A 202 -10.75 -0.21 -24.48
C ASP A 202 -10.75 0.16 -22.98
N ALA A 203 -9.56 0.30 -22.38
CA ALA A 203 -9.45 0.61 -20.97
C ALA A 203 -10.08 1.97 -20.61
N SER A 204 -10.72 1.99 -19.44
CA SER A 204 -11.23 3.21 -18.80
C SER A 204 -10.11 4.25 -18.63
N ARG A 205 -10.48 5.52 -18.44
CA ARG A 205 -9.50 6.59 -18.15
C ARG A 205 -8.64 6.20 -16.93
N PRO A 206 -7.31 6.39 -16.97
CA PRO A 206 -6.45 6.09 -15.83
C PRO A 206 -6.84 6.93 -14.60
N VAL A 207 -6.85 6.29 -13.43
CA VAL A 207 -7.08 6.95 -12.13
C VAL A 207 -5.84 7.68 -11.62
N HIS A 208 -4.65 7.21 -12.03
CA HIS A 208 -3.38 7.87 -11.80
C HIS A 208 -2.52 7.78 -13.05
N THR A 209 -1.93 8.92 -13.44
CA THR A 209 -0.95 8.96 -14.56
C THR A 209 0.46 9.26 -14.07
N ALA A 210 1.47 8.90 -14.86
CA ALA A 210 2.86 9.24 -14.54
C ALA A 210 3.08 10.76 -14.40
N VAL A 211 2.47 11.57 -15.28
CA VAL A 211 2.60 13.04 -15.28
C VAL A 211 1.99 13.66 -14.03
N GLU A 212 0.78 13.21 -13.63
CA GLU A 212 0.14 13.69 -12.42
C GLU A 212 0.93 13.33 -11.17
N ARG A 213 1.47 12.10 -11.10
CA ARG A 213 2.29 11.65 -9.98
C ARG A 213 3.56 12.46 -9.85
N GLU A 214 4.26 12.69 -10.96
CA GLU A 214 5.46 13.53 -10.97
C GLU A 214 5.16 14.97 -10.52
N THR A 215 4.04 15.54 -10.97
CA THR A 215 3.60 16.88 -10.54
C THR A 215 3.30 16.91 -9.04
N ARG A 216 2.58 15.92 -8.51
CA ARG A 216 2.29 15.79 -7.06
C ARG A 216 3.57 15.62 -6.26
N TYR A 217 4.53 14.85 -6.76
CA TYR A 217 5.82 14.65 -6.11
C TYR A 217 6.60 15.97 -5.99
N ARG A 218 6.77 16.72 -7.09
CA ARG A 218 7.45 18.03 -7.05
C ARG A 218 6.77 19.00 -6.10
N HIS A 219 5.44 19.00 -6.09
CA HIS A 219 4.66 19.81 -5.15
C HIS A 219 4.96 19.38 -3.69
N ALA A 220 4.91 18.09 -3.38
CA ALA A 220 5.19 17.60 -2.03
C ALA A 220 6.65 17.80 -1.57
N VAL A 221 7.62 17.76 -2.49
CA VAL A 221 9.00 18.13 -2.18
C VAL A 221 9.10 19.60 -1.77
N SER A 222 8.36 20.47 -2.44
CA SER A 222 8.40 21.92 -2.18
C SER A 222 7.58 22.35 -0.96
N TYR A 223 6.42 21.71 -0.76
CA TYR A 223 5.40 22.15 0.19
C TYR A 223 5.11 21.13 1.30
N GLY A 224 5.79 19.98 1.31
CA GLY A 224 5.54 18.89 2.24
C GLY A 224 4.27 18.09 1.94
N VAL A 225 4.05 17.06 2.75
CA VAL A 225 2.85 16.20 2.74
C VAL A 225 2.08 16.44 4.04
N PHE A 226 0.76 16.56 3.92
CA PHE A 226 -0.11 16.70 5.08
C PHE A 226 -0.58 15.33 5.55
N VAL A 227 -0.38 15.04 6.83
CA VAL A 227 -0.77 13.79 7.49
C VAL A 227 -1.56 14.13 8.74
N ASP A 228 -2.50 13.26 9.12
CA ASP A 228 -3.18 13.39 10.42
C ASP A 228 -2.18 13.30 11.58
N THR A 229 -2.30 14.21 12.54
CA THR A 229 -1.31 14.37 13.62
C THR A 229 -1.30 13.17 14.57
N ALA A 230 -2.46 12.57 14.86
CA ALA A 230 -2.56 11.44 15.76
C ALA A 230 -1.97 10.18 15.11
N LYS A 231 -2.31 9.93 13.84
CA LYS A 231 -1.74 8.83 13.06
C LYS A 231 -0.23 8.96 12.92
N TRP A 232 0.25 10.16 12.61
CA TRP A 232 1.69 10.45 12.54
C TRP A 232 2.39 10.18 13.87
N SER A 233 1.84 10.68 14.98
CA SER A 233 2.44 10.51 16.31
C SER A 233 2.57 9.04 16.69
N ARG A 234 1.57 8.22 16.34
CA ARG A 234 1.59 6.76 16.55
C ARG A 234 2.69 6.09 15.72
N ALA A 235 2.74 6.36 14.42
CA ALA A 235 3.77 5.80 13.53
C ALA A 235 5.19 6.21 13.97
N TYR A 236 5.35 7.47 14.36
CA TYR A 236 6.62 8.00 14.87
C TYR A 236 7.04 7.32 16.18
N ALA A 237 6.12 7.11 17.12
CA ALA A 237 6.41 6.41 18.36
C ALA A 237 6.88 4.96 18.13
N LEU A 238 6.21 4.22 17.24
CA LEU A 238 6.63 2.87 16.85
C LEU A 238 8.02 2.89 16.20
N GLY A 239 8.29 3.85 15.31
CA GLY A 239 9.60 4.03 14.69
C GLY A 239 10.73 4.39 15.67
N ARG A 240 10.44 4.93 16.86
CA ARG A 240 11.49 5.21 17.87
C ARG A 240 12.05 3.95 18.52
N ARG A 241 11.29 2.85 18.58
CA ARG A 241 11.76 1.55 19.09
C ARG A 241 12.96 1.02 18.29
N PHE A 242 13.16 1.50 17.06
CA PHE A 242 14.36 1.23 16.27
C PHE A 242 15.67 1.64 16.97
N LEU A 243 15.66 2.72 17.75
CA LEU A 243 16.87 3.30 18.36
C LEU A 243 17.09 2.87 19.82
N VAL A 244 16.06 2.35 20.49
CA VAL A 244 16.12 1.96 21.90
C VAL A 244 15.56 0.54 22.02
N PRO A 245 16.41 -0.48 22.26
CA PRO A 245 15.95 -1.82 22.57
C PRO A 245 15.01 -1.76 23.77
N GLU A 246 13.88 -2.47 23.71
CA GLU A 246 13.03 -2.63 24.89
C GLU A 246 13.85 -3.35 25.96
N ALA A 247 14.02 -2.72 27.13
CA ALA A 247 14.64 -3.37 28.26
C ALA A 247 13.65 -4.42 28.76
N ASN A 248 13.83 -5.68 28.33
CA ASN A 248 13.10 -6.81 28.89
C ASN A 248 13.28 -6.77 30.41
N HIS A 249 12.19 -6.49 31.12
CA HIS A 249 12.11 -6.76 32.56
C HIS A 249 11.57 -8.18 32.67
N ASP A 250 12.46 -9.10 33.02
CA ASP A 250 12.14 -10.46 33.45
C ASP A 250 11.20 -10.46 34.67
#